data_AF-A0A2K1NPN2-F1
#
_entry.id   AF-A0A2K1NPN2-F1
#
_cell.length_a   1.000
_cell.length_b   1.000
_cell.length_c   1.000
_cell.angle_alpha   90.00
_cell.angle_beta   90.00
_cell.angle_gamma   90.00
#
_symmetry.space_group_name_H-M   'P 1'
#
loop_
_entity.id
_entity.type
_entity.pdbx_description
1 polymer ?
#
loop_
_entity_poly.entity_id
_entity_poly.type
_entity_poly.pdbx_seq_one_letter_code
_entity_poly.pdbx_strand_id
1 'polypeptide(L)' 'MSLDINFDKILKKVRFKYAVPIIAAKRAEALRNLDELNGIEERKDYVSIALKELESGKITVKNLSKLENDAKILED' A
#
# COMPACT_ATOMS: atom_id res chain seq x y z
N MET A 1 2.41 -14.18 14.48
CA MET A 1 1.12 -13.46 14.42
C MET A 1 0.38 -13.91 13.17
N SER A 2 -0.84 -14.44 13.28
CA SER A 2 -1.71 -14.51 12.11
C SER A 2 -2.20 -13.11 11.82
N LEU A 3 -1.77 -12.55 10.70
CA LEU A 3 -2.31 -11.28 10.24
C LEU A 3 -3.69 -11.53 9.67
N ASP A 4 -4.68 -11.19 10.48
CA ASP A 4 -6.08 -11.27 10.11
C ASP A 4 -6.40 -10.11 9.15
N ILE A 5 -5.84 -10.17 7.93
CA ILE A 5 -5.98 -9.15 6.89
C ILE A 5 -7.22 -9.45 6.09
N ASN A 6 -8.17 -8.52 6.12
CA ASN A 6 -9.37 -8.64 5.30
C ASN A 6 -9.11 -8.13 3.88
N PHE A 7 -8.75 -9.04 2.98
CA PHE A 7 -8.46 -8.70 1.59
C PHE A 7 -9.68 -8.15 0.84
N ASP A 8 -10.89 -8.61 1.15
CA ASP A 8 -12.12 -8.10 0.52
C ASP A 8 -12.33 -6.62 0.84
N LYS A 9 -12.06 -6.19 2.08
CA LYS A 9 -12.10 -4.76 2.45
C LYS A 9 -11.06 -3.93 1.70
N ILE A 10 -9.88 -4.49 1.48
CA ILE A 10 -8.82 -3.83 0.69
C ILE A 10 -9.28 -3.67 -0.76
N LEU A 11 -9.84 -4.73 -1.36
CA LEU A 11 -10.29 -4.70 -2.75
C LEU A 11 -11.48 -3.78 -2.99
N LYS A 12 -12.31 -3.51 -1.97
CA LYS A 12 -13.35 -2.47 -2.04
C LYS A 12 -12.77 -1.06 -2.12
N LYS A 13 -11.53 -0.84 -1.67
CA LYS A 13 -10.85 0.48 -1.65
C LYS A 13 -9.88 0.65 -2.80
N VAL A 14 -9.27 -0.44 -3.27
CA VAL A 14 -8.27 -0.44 -4.33
C VAL A 14 -8.91 -0.97 -5.62
N ARG A 15 -9.03 -0.11 -6.63
CA ARG A 15 -9.66 -0.41 -7.92
C ARG A 15 -9.05 -1.62 -8.65
N PHE A 16 -7.75 -1.84 -8.51
CA PHE A 16 -7.02 -2.87 -9.23
C PHE A 16 -6.35 -3.86 -8.28
N LYS A 17 -6.64 -5.16 -8.42
CA LYS A 17 -6.11 -6.22 -7.55
C LYS A 17 -4.57 -6.25 -7.52
N TYR A 18 -3.93 -6.06 -8.69
CA TYR A 18 -2.48 -6.03 -8.81
C TYR A 18 -1.84 -4.78 -8.16
N ALA A 19 -2.61 -3.72 -7.93
CA ALA A 19 -2.09 -2.52 -7.27
C ALA A 19 -1.88 -2.76 -5.76
N VAL A 20 -2.60 -3.70 -5.14
CA VAL A 20 -2.48 -4.02 -3.71
C VAL A 20 -1.03 -4.36 -3.31
N PRO A 21 -0.35 -5.36 -3.90
CA PRO A 21 1.04 -5.66 -3.55
C PRO A 21 2.01 -4.52 -3.86
N ILE A 22 1.77 -3.75 -4.94
CA ILE A 22 2.62 -2.61 -5.31
C ILE A 22 2.53 -1.49 -4.25
N ILE A 23 1.30 -1.17 -3.81
CA ILE A 23 1.05 -0.16 -2.78
C ILE A 23 1.63 -0.62 -1.45
N ALA A 24 1.39 -1.88 -1.07
CA ALA A 24 1.90 -2.45 0.17
C ALA A 24 3.43 -2.44 0.22
N ALA A 25 4.11 -2.84 -0.87
CA ALA A 25 5.57 -2.84 -0.95
C ALA A 25 6.16 -1.43 -0.83
N LYS A 26 5.65 -0.47 -1.63
CA LYS A 26 6.10 0.94 -1.55
C LYS A 26 5.91 1.53 -0.15
N ARG A 27 4.79 1.20 0.51
CA ARG A 27 4.52 1.69 1.86
C ARG A 27 5.42 1.01 2.90
N ALA A 28 5.64 -0.29 2.79
CA ALA A 28 6.53 -1.03 3.67
C ALA A 28 7.97 -0.50 3.60
N GLU A 29 8.45 -0.19 2.40
CA GLU A 29 9.76 0.45 2.19
C GLU A 29 9.83 1.83 2.84
N ALA A 30 8.81 2.67 2.66
CA ALA A 30 8.76 3.98 3.29
C ALA A 30 8.77 3.90 4.83
N LEU A 31 8.07 2.92 5.42
CA LEU A 31 8.07 2.67 6.86
C LEU A 31 9.45 2.22 7.35
N ARG A 32 10.10 1.30 6.63
CA ARG A 32 11.45 0.85 6.95
C ARG A 32 12.45 2.00 6.91
N ASN A 33 12.45 2.78 5.83
CA ASN A 33 13.36 3.91 5.68
C ASN A 33 13.14 4.96 6.77
N LEU A 34 11.89 5.17 7.21
CA LEU A 34 11.58 6.07 8.32
C LEU A 34 12.14 5.54 9.65
N ASP A 35 11.98 4.24 9.93
CA ASP A 35 12.55 3.62 11.13
C ASP A 35 14.08 3.69 11.12
N GLU A 36 14.72 3.43 9.98
CA GLU A 36 16.18 3.57 9.79
C GLU A 36 16.64 5.01 10.05
N LEU A 37 15.93 6.02 9.52
CA LEU A 37 16.22 7.44 9.77
C LEU A 37 16.06 7.83 11.24
N ASN A 38 15.15 7.17 11.97
CA ASN A 38 14.92 7.39 13.39
C ASN A 38 15.86 6.57 14.29
N GLY A 39 16.80 5.80 13.72
CA GLY A 39 17.73 4.96 14.48
C GLY A 39 17.06 3.77 15.17
N ILE A 40 15.90 3.33 14.67
CA ILE A 40 15.19 2.17 15.21
C ILE A 40 15.79 0.90 14.59
N GLU A 41 16.47 0.09 15.39
CA GLU A 41 17.13 -1.15 14.93
C GLU A 41 16.19 -2.36 14.87
N GLU A 42 15.00 -2.27 15.50
CA GLU A 42 14.05 -3.37 15.55
C GLU A 42 13.34 -3.57 14.21
N ARG A 43 13.57 -4.72 13.57
CA ARG A 43 12.87 -5.09 12.34
C ARG A 43 11.42 -5.45 12.63
N LYS A 44 10.51 -4.61 12.15
CA LYS A 44 9.07 -4.87 12.17
C LYS A 44 8.61 -5.56 10.89
N ASP A 45 7.44 -6.17 10.94
CA ASP A 45 6.76 -6.67 9.75
C ASP A 45 6.07 -5.51 9.01
N TYR A 46 6.86 -4.75 8.24
CA TYR A 46 6.41 -3.56 7.52
C TYR A 46 5.35 -3.83 6.45
N VAL A 47 5.38 -5.02 5.84
CA VAL A 47 4.39 -5.44 4.83
C VAL A 47 3.02 -5.56 5.49
N SER A 48 3.00 -6.20 6.64
CA SER A 48 1.81 -6.43 7.43
C SER A 48 1.20 -5.14 7.99
N ILE A 49 2.05 -4.23 8.45
CA ILE A 49 1.63 -2.87 8.84
C ILE A 49 1.03 -2.14 7.64
N ALA A 50 1.69 -2.17 6.49
CA ALA A 50 1.20 -1.52 5.27
C ALA A 50 -0.16 -2.08 4.81
N LEU A 51 -0.35 -3.39 4.83
CA LEU A 51 -1.62 -4.03 4.46
C LEU A 51 -2.75 -3.66 5.45
N LYS A 52 -2.45 -3.52 6.74
CA LYS A 52 -3.43 -3.03 7.75
C LYS A 52 -3.76 -1.55 7.57
N GLU A 53 -2.79 -0.72 7.23
CA GLU A 53 -3.03 0.68 6.87
C GLU A 53 -3.89 0.79 5.61
N LEU A 54 -3.70 -0.11 4.63
CA LEU A 54 -4.50 -0.20 3.42
C LEU A 54 -5.94 -0.65 3.73
N GLU A 55 -6.10 -1.70 4.55
CA GLU A 55 -7.40 -2.20 5.02
C GLU A 55 -8.18 -1.09 5.75
N SER A 56 -7.52 -0.34 6.63
CA SER A 56 -8.13 0.77 7.37
C SER A 56 -8.38 2.02 6.51
N GLY A 57 -7.78 2.12 5.32
CA GLY A 57 -7.93 3.27 4.41
C GLY A 57 -7.06 4.48 4.80
N LYS A 58 -6.06 4.28 5.66
CA LYS A 58 -5.08 5.31 6.01
C LYS A 58 -4.14 5.63 4.84
N ILE A 59 -3.97 4.70 3.90
CA ILE A 59 -3.20 4.93 2.68
C ILE A 59 -4.11 5.56 1.63
N THR A 60 -3.96 6.87 1.42
CA THR A 60 -4.55 7.57 0.27
C THR A 60 -3.57 7.49 -0.90
N VAL A 61 -3.94 6.77 -1.96
CA VAL A 61 -3.14 6.72 -3.19
C VAL A 61 -3.25 8.09 -3.87
N LYS A 62 -2.33 9.01 -3.56
CA LYS A 62 -2.28 10.38 -4.10
C LYS A 62 -2.17 10.47 -5.64
N ASN A 63 -1.97 9.35 -6.34
CA ASN A 63 -1.79 9.28 -7.79
C ASN A 63 -2.89 8.52 -8.53
N LEU A 64 -4.08 8.30 -7.95
CA LEU A 64 -5.17 7.65 -8.69
C LEU A 64 -5.44 8.36 -10.04
N SER A 65 -5.36 9.69 -10.03
CA SER A 65 -5.53 10.55 -11.21
C SER A 65 -4.47 10.34 -12.29
N LYS A 66 -3.24 9.92 -11.94
CA LYS A 66 -2.19 9.62 -12.93
C LYS A 66 -2.43 8.27 -13.61
N LEU A 67 -2.80 7.25 -12.83
CA LEU A 67 -3.16 5.92 -13.34
C LEU A 67 -4.39 5.96 -14.26
N GLU A 68 -5.36 6.82 -13.99
CA GLU A 68 -6.55 7.00 -14.83
C GLU A 68 -6.27 7.72 -16.14
N ASN A 69 -5.30 8.65 -16.17
CA ASN A 69 -4.87 9.30 -17.42
C ASN A 69 -4.05 8.37 -18.30
N ASP A 70 -3.13 7.58 -17.72
CA ASP A 70 -2.32 6.63 -18.49
C ASP A 70 -3.18 5.51 -19.12
N ALA A 71 -4.28 5.11 -18.46
CA ALA A 71 -5.23 4.15 -19.02
C ALA A 71 -6.07 4.73 -20.18
N LYS A 72 -6.34 6.04 -20.16
CA LYS A 72 -7.17 6.71 -21.16
C LYS A 72 -6.42 7.00 -22.46
N ILE A 73 -5.10 7.21 -22.38
CA ILE A 73 -4.22 7.45 -23.55
C ILE A 73 -4.03 6.18 -24.40
N LEU A 74 -4.38 5.00 -23.88
CA LEU A 74 -4.28 3.73 -24.61
C LEU A 74 -5.56 3.35 -25.36
N GLU A 75 -6.63 4.13 -25.20
CA GLU A 75 -7.93 3.93 -25.88
C GLU A 75 -8.17 4.94 -27.02
N ASP A 76 -7.24 5.87 -27.26
CA ASP A 76 -7.25 6.85 -28.38
C ASP A 76 -6.23 6.47 -29.49
#